data_AF-A0A9Y4NCI4-F1
#
_entry.id   AF-A0A9Y4NCI4-F1
#
_cell.length_a   1.000
_cell.length_b   1.000
_cell.length_c   1.000
_cell.angle_alpha   90.00
_cell.angle_beta   90.00
_cell.angle_gamma   90.00
#
_symmetry.space_group_name_H-M   'P 1'
#
loop_
_entity.id
_entity.type
_entity.pdbx_description
1 polymer ?
#
loop_
_entity_poly.entity_id
_entity_poly.type
_entity_poly.pdbx_seq_one_letter_code
_entity_poly.pdbx_strand_id
1 'polypeptide(L)'
;MKLNIDLHFRGIAWLTEIHEYAQQDVVVMLLGNKADSTHDRLVKREEGEKLAKEFGVPFMETSAKSGLNVELAFTAVAKELKHRTMKEPDEPKFQLQEYVDKEMRTAGCCRS
;
A
#
# COMPACT_ATOMS: atom_id res chain seq x y z
N MET A 1 25.68 12.88 -2.31
CA MET A 1 24.66 12.85 -3.39
C MET A 1 24.21 11.40 -3.63
N LYS A 2 23.57 10.72 -2.65
CA LYS A 2 23.12 9.31 -2.76
C LYS A 2 21.98 8.99 -1.77
N LEU A 3 20.83 9.67 -1.88
CA LEU A 3 19.67 9.35 -1.04
C LEU A 3 18.47 8.80 -1.83
N ASN A 4 18.45 8.92 -3.16
CA ASN A 4 17.29 8.50 -3.97
C ASN A 4 17.40 7.08 -4.55
N ILE A 5 18.63 6.60 -4.79
CA ILE A 5 18.87 5.25 -5.34
C ILE A 5 18.64 4.15 -4.28
N ASP A 6 18.91 4.43 -3.01
CA ASP A 6 18.78 3.42 -1.95
C ASP A 6 17.33 2.99 -1.70
N LEU A 7 16.34 3.89 -1.83
CA LEU A 7 14.94 3.54 -1.60
C LEU A 7 14.36 2.67 -2.71
N HIS A 8 14.68 2.97 -3.98
CA HIS A 8 14.18 2.20 -5.12
C HIS A 8 14.77 0.78 -5.13
N PHE A 9 16.09 0.65 -4.95
CA PHE A 9 16.74 -0.67 -4.91
C PHE A 9 16.33 -1.49 -3.67
N ARG A 10 16.18 -0.87 -2.50
CA ARG A 10 15.72 -1.59 -1.30
C ARG A 10 14.26 -2.00 -1.39
N GLY A 11 13.40 -1.16 -1.95
CA GLY A 11 11.98 -1.49 -2.17
C GLY A 11 11.81 -2.66 -3.13
N ILE A 12 12.54 -2.64 -4.26
CA ILE A 12 12.58 -3.75 -5.21
C ILE A 12 13.10 -5.02 -4.54
N ALA A 13 14.27 -4.96 -3.88
CA ALA A 13 14.87 -6.13 -3.23
C ALA A 13 13.91 -6.77 -2.22
N TRP A 14 13.27 -5.95 -1.37
CA TRP A 14 12.32 -6.44 -0.37
C TRP A 14 11.05 -7.04 -0.98
N LEU A 15 10.48 -6.41 -2.02
CA LEU A 15 9.32 -6.94 -2.72
C LEU A 15 9.65 -8.23 -3.48
N THR A 16 10.84 -8.33 -4.07
CA THR A 16 11.34 -9.55 -4.71
C THR A 16 11.51 -10.67 -3.70
N GLU A 17 12.15 -10.43 -2.56
CA GLU A 17 12.29 -11.44 -1.50
C GLU A 17 10.92 -11.94 -1.01
N ILE A 18 9.97 -11.04 -0.77
CA ILE A 18 8.63 -11.46 -0.38
C ILE A 18 7.95 -12.25 -1.49
N HIS A 19 8.08 -11.82 -2.75
CA HIS A 19 7.48 -12.54 -3.86
C HIS A 19 8.06 -13.95 -4.03
N GLU A 20 9.37 -14.12 -3.78
CA GLU A 20 10.05 -15.41 -3.91
C GLU A 20 9.80 -16.35 -2.73
N TYR A 21 9.68 -15.83 -1.51
CA TYR A 21 9.66 -16.66 -0.29
C TYR A 21 8.34 -16.63 0.49
N ALA A 22 7.40 -15.73 0.20
CA ALA A 22 6.16 -15.67 0.96
C ALA A 22 5.21 -16.81 0.61
N GLN A 23 4.50 -17.30 1.63
CA GLN A 23 3.41 -18.25 1.44
C GLN A 23 2.23 -17.59 0.72
N GLN A 24 1.43 -18.38 -0.01
CA GLN A 24 0.30 -17.87 -0.81
C GLN A 24 -0.74 -17.08 0.02
N ASP A 25 -0.79 -17.28 1.34
CA ASP A 25 -1.75 -16.63 2.23
C ASP A 25 -1.28 -15.27 2.77
N VAL A 26 -0.10 -14.79 2.38
CA VAL A 26 0.41 -13.49 2.85
C VAL A 26 -0.24 -12.34 2.08
N VAL A 27 -0.74 -11.35 2.82
CA VAL A 27 -1.26 -10.10 2.28
C VAL A 27 -0.12 -9.07 2.27
N VAL A 28 0.15 -8.49 1.10
CA VAL A 28 1.23 -7.50 0.92
C VAL A 28 0.65 -6.20 0.39
N MET A 29 1.08 -5.09 0.97
CA MET A 29 0.71 -3.73 0.57
C MET A 29 1.92 -2.80 0.75
N LEU A 30 2.20 -1.97 -0.26
CA LEU A 30 3.30 -1.01 -0.25
C LEU A 30 2.85 0.32 0.36
N LEU A 31 3.54 0.77 1.41
CA LEU A 31 3.22 2.04 2.09
C LEU A 31 4.34 3.08 1.91
N GLY A 32 4.02 4.20 1.29
CA GLY A 32 4.86 5.40 1.25
C GLY A 32 4.69 6.22 2.53
N ASN A 33 5.42 5.89 3.59
CA ASN A 33 5.33 6.60 4.87
C ASN A 33 6.01 7.99 4.83
N LYS A 34 5.72 8.82 5.84
CA LYS A 34 6.25 10.20 6.01
C LYS A 34 5.74 11.16 4.92
N ALA A 35 4.51 10.97 4.46
CA ALA A 35 3.89 11.79 3.44
C ALA A 35 3.72 13.28 3.82
N ASP A 36 3.79 13.61 5.13
CA ASP A 36 3.78 14.97 5.66
C ASP A 36 5.03 15.80 5.30
N SER A 37 6.13 15.14 4.93
CA SER A 37 7.42 15.77 4.67
C SER A 37 7.58 16.13 3.18
N THR A 38 6.80 17.09 2.70
CA THR A 38 6.79 17.49 1.28
C THR A 38 8.10 18.14 0.82
N HIS A 39 8.78 18.90 1.68
CA HIS A 39 10.01 19.62 1.34
C HIS A 39 11.23 18.71 1.17
N ASP A 40 11.29 17.60 1.91
CA ASP A 40 12.38 16.61 1.83
C ASP A 40 11.97 15.37 1.02
N ARG A 41 10.94 15.50 0.17
CA ARG A 41 10.44 14.39 -0.63
C ARG A 41 11.47 14.01 -1.69
N LEU A 42 12.01 12.81 -1.53
CA LEU A 42 12.96 12.23 -2.47
C LEU A 42 12.26 11.37 -3.53
N VAL A 43 11.26 10.60 -3.13
CA VAL A 43 10.49 9.71 -4.00
C VAL A 43 9.13 10.34 -4.31
N LYS A 44 8.82 10.47 -5.59
CA LYS A 44 7.51 10.95 -6.02
C LYS A 44 6.45 9.86 -5.83
N ARG A 45 5.21 10.29 -5.65
CA ARG A 45 4.08 9.36 -5.46
C ARG A 45 3.95 8.39 -6.65
N GLU A 46 4.13 8.90 -7.86
CA GLU A 46 4.00 8.13 -9.10
C GLU A 46 5.04 7.01 -9.21
N GLU A 47 6.24 7.19 -8.61
CA GLU A 47 7.27 6.15 -8.59
C GLU A 47 6.87 4.98 -7.67
N GLY A 48 6.26 5.29 -6.52
CA GLY A 48 5.70 4.28 -5.61
C GLY A 48 4.53 3.52 -6.23
N GLU A 49 3.62 4.24 -6.89
CA GLU A 49 2.49 3.64 -7.63
C GLU A 49 2.97 2.72 -8.75
N LYS A 50 3.97 3.17 -9.52
CA LYS A 50 4.55 2.37 -10.61
C LYS A 50 5.16 1.08 -10.07
N LEU A 51 5.95 1.17 -9.00
CA LEU A 51 6.56 0.00 -8.37
C LEU A 51 5.50 -0.97 -7.86
N ALA A 52 4.48 -0.47 -7.16
CA ALA A 52 3.40 -1.31 -6.65
C ALA A 52 2.64 -2.03 -7.78
N LYS A 53 2.39 -1.33 -8.90
CA LYS A 53 1.77 -1.90 -10.09
C LYS A 53 2.63 -2.98 -10.74
N GLU A 54 3.95 -2.80 -10.79
CA GLU A 54 4.89 -3.80 -11.32
C GLU A 54 4.86 -5.10 -10.50
N PHE A 55 4.70 -5.00 -9.18
CA PHE A 55 4.63 -6.15 -8.28
C PHE A 55 3.19 -6.63 -7.99
N GLY A 56 2.17 -5.98 -8.56
CA GLY A 56 0.76 -6.34 -8.38
C GLY A 56 0.27 -6.18 -6.93
N VAL A 57 0.85 -5.26 -6.16
CA VAL A 57 0.46 -4.99 -4.77
C VAL A 57 -0.18 -3.61 -4.65
N PRO A 58 -1.07 -3.37 -3.66
CA PRO A 58 -1.65 -2.05 -3.47
C PRO A 58 -0.67 -1.02 -2.91
N PHE A 59 -0.88 0.25 -3.25
CA PHE A 59 -0.07 1.37 -2.79
C PHE A 59 -0.87 2.42 -2.04
N MET A 60 -0.25 3.01 -1.02
CA MET A 60 -0.84 4.09 -0.22
C MET A 60 0.25 4.96 0.40
N GLU A 61 0.06 6.27 0.36
CA GLU A 61 0.88 7.19 1.17
C GLU A 61 0.31 7.32 2.58
N THR A 62 1.17 7.24 3.59
CA THR A 62 0.81 7.33 5.00
C THR A 62 1.69 8.33 5.72
N SER A 63 1.24 8.83 6.87
CA SER A 63 2.09 9.53 7.81
C SER A 63 1.81 9.04 9.22
N ALA A 64 2.78 8.33 9.79
CA ALA A 64 2.76 7.97 11.21
C ALA A 64 2.73 9.21 12.12
N LYS A 65 3.22 10.37 11.65
CA LYS A 65 3.27 11.61 12.42
C LYS A 65 1.91 12.31 12.49
N SER A 66 1.22 12.45 11.36
CA SER A 66 -0.08 13.13 11.31
C SER A 66 -1.27 12.17 11.46
N GLY A 67 -1.03 10.87 11.41
CA GLY A 67 -2.08 9.85 11.38
C GLY A 67 -2.68 9.63 9.98
N LEU A 68 -2.20 10.34 8.96
CA LEU A 68 -2.72 10.24 7.59
C LEU A 68 -2.68 8.79 7.10
N ASN A 69 -3.85 8.25 6.76
CA ASN A 69 -4.06 6.93 6.16
C ASN A 69 -3.53 5.72 6.95
N VAL A 70 -3.06 5.91 8.18
CA VAL A 70 -2.52 4.81 9.01
C VAL A 70 -3.63 3.81 9.35
N GLU A 71 -4.76 4.30 9.86
CA GLU A 71 -5.91 3.44 10.20
C GLU A 71 -6.48 2.73 8.98
N LEU A 72 -6.55 3.43 7.85
CA LEU A 72 -7.04 2.87 6.59
C LEU A 72 -6.13 1.74 6.10
N ALA A 73 -4.81 1.91 6.15
CA ALA A 73 -3.84 0.88 5.77
C ALA A 73 -4.03 -0.41 6.59
N PHE A 74 -4.09 -0.30 7.92
CA PHE A 74 -4.28 -1.46 8.79
C PHE A 74 -5.65 -2.12 8.59
N THR A 75 -6.71 -1.32 8.44
CA THR A 75 -8.07 -1.84 8.18
C THR A 75 -8.15 -2.58 6.86
N ALA A 76 -7.51 -2.06 5.81
CA ALA A 76 -7.49 -2.67 4.48
C ALA A 76 -6.83 -4.05 4.53
N VAL A 77 -5.63 -4.14 5.13
CA VAL A 77 -4.89 -5.40 5.28
C VAL A 77 -5.66 -6.41 6.14
N ALA A 78 -6.26 -5.96 7.25
CA ALA A 78 -7.04 -6.84 8.13
C ALA A 78 -8.28 -7.41 7.42
N LYS A 79 -8.98 -6.60 6.61
CA LYS A 79 -10.13 -7.05 5.80
C LYS A 79 -9.74 -8.12 4.78
N GLU A 80 -8.66 -7.89 4.05
CA GLU A 80 -8.14 -8.86 3.08
C GLU A 80 -7.72 -10.17 3.76
N LEU A 81 -7.01 -10.08 4.89
CA LEU A 81 -6.60 -11.26 5.65
C LEU A 81 -7.80 -12.07 6.15
N LYS A 82 -8.82 -11.38 6.69
CA LYS A 82 -10.07 -12.02 7.13
C LYS A 82 -10.74 -12.75 5.97
N HIS A 83 -10.88 -12.10 4.83
CA HIS A 83 -11.53 -12.67 3.66
C HIS A 83 -10.77 -13.89 3.11
N ARG A 84 -9.43 -13.88 3.09
CA ARG A 84 -8.64 -15.07 2.70
C ARG A 84 -8.80 -16.26 3.65
N THR A 85 -8.95 -15.97 4.94
CA THR A 85 -9.07 -17.00 5.99
C THR A 85 -10.47 -17.60 6.02
N MET A 86 -11.50 -16.78 5.79
CA MET A 86 -12.90 -17.18 5.72
C MET A 86 -13.26 -17.48 4.27
N LYS A 87 -12.82 -18.64 3.74
CA LYS A 87 -13.18 -19.10 2.38
C LYS A 87 -14.67 -19.46 2.33
N GLU A 88 -15.56 -18.46 2.32
CA GLU A 88 -16.98 -18.69 2.04
C GLU A 88 -17.15 -18.90 0.53
N PRO A 89 -17.71 -20.04 0.08
CA PRO A 89 -17.68 -20.46 -1.32
C PRO A 89 -18.46 -19.55 -2.30
N ASP A 90 -19.31 -18.64 -1.79
CA ASP A 90 -20.12 -17.72 -2.59
C ASP A 90 -19.81 -16.23 -2.31
N GLU A 91 -18.84 -15.89 -1.47
CA GLU A 91 -18.51 -14.48 -1.21
C GLU A 91 -17.61 -13.92 -2.33
N PRO A 92 -17.94 -12.75 -2.92
CA PRO A 92 -17.07 -12.11 -3.91
C PRO A 92 -15.69 -11.82 -3.31
N LYS A 93 -14.64 -12.04 -4.12
CA LYS A 93 -13.26 -11.79 -3.70
C LYS A 93 -13.09 -10.35 -3.24
N PHE A 94 -12.61 -10.13 -2.01
CA PHE A 94 -12.22 -8.80 -1.57
C PHE A 94 -11.08 -8.28 -2.47
N GLN A 95 -11.29 -7.11 -3.07
CA GLN A 95 -10.30 -6.46 -3.91
C GLN A 95 -9.65 -5.33 -3.14
N LEU A 96 -8.51 -5.64 -2.49
CA LEU A 96 -7.78 -4.69 -1.64
C LEU A 96 -7.43 -3.38 -2.38
N GLN A 97 -7.03 -3.47 -3.64
CA GLN A 97 -6.73 -2.29 -4.47
C GLN A 97 -7.95 -1.39 -4.65
N GLU A 98 -9.10 -1.96 -5.01
CA GLU A 98 -10.33 -1.21 -5.24
C GLU A 98 -10.85 -0.56 -3.95
N TYR A 99 -10.76 -1.27 -2.82
CA TYR A 99 -11.09 -0.73 -1.50
C TYR A 99 -10.22 0.49 -1.18
N VAL A 100 -8.91 0.38 -1.34
CA VAL A 100 -7.97 1.48 -1.10
C VAL A 100 -8.28 2.68 -1.99
N ASP A 101 -8.49 2.46 -3.30
CA ASP A 101 -8.78 3.52 -4.26
C ASP A 101 -10.09 4.25 -3.94
N LYS A 102 -11.13 3.51 -3.51
CA LYS A 102 -12.43 4.07 -3.12
C LYS A 102 -12.33 4.93 -1.86
N GLU A 103 -11.69 4.42 -0.82
CA GLU A 103 -11.55 5.14 0.45
C GLU A 103 -10.71 6.41 0.28
N MET A 104 -9.65 6.35 -0.54
CA MET A 104 -8.83 7.51 -0.89
C MET A 104 -9.61 8.61 -1.62
N ARG A 105 -10.50 8.22 -2.55
CA ARG A 105 -11.37 9.19 -3.25
C ARG A 105 -12.40 9.81 -2.31
N THR A 106 -12.91 9.02 -1.37
CA THR A 106 -13.93 9.46 -0.41
C THR A 106 -13.33 10.44 0.61
N ALA A 107 -12.09 10.22 1.03
CA ALA A 107 -11.36 11.14 1.92
C ALA A 107 -11.04 12.50 1.27
N GLY A 108 -11.04 12.58 -0.07
CA GLY A 108 -10.76 13.82 -0.82
C GLY A 108 -11.99 14.66 -1.18
N CYS A 109 -13.22 14.19 -0.92
CA CYS A 109 -14.43 14.88 -1.34
C CYS A 109 -15.15 15.51 -0.14
N CYS A 110 -14.92 16.80 0.07
CA CYS A 110 -15.81 17.61 0.90
C CYS A 110 -17.23 17.53 0.31
N ARG A 111 -18.20 17.10 1.14
CA ARG A 111 -19.63 17.27 0.86
C ARG A 111 -19.91 18.75 0.62
N SER A 112 -20.15 19.12 -0.63
CA SER A 112 -20.92 20.32 -0.98
C SER A 112 -22.39 20.06 -0.76
#